data_AF-A0A3A8GY52-F1
#
_entry.id   AF-A0A3A8GY52-F1
#
_cell.length_a   1.000
_cell.length_b   1.000
_cell.length_c   1.000
_cell.angle_alpha   90.00
_cell.angle_beta   90.00
_cell.angle_gamma   90.00
#
_symmetry.space_group_name_H-M   'P 1'
#
loop_
_entity.id
_entity.type
_entity.pdbx_description
1 polymer ?
#
loop_
_entity_poly.entity_id
_entity_poly.type
_entity_poly.pdbx_seq_one_letter_code
_entity_poly.pdbx_strand_id
1 'polypeptide(L)'
;FTSNNGYAAVSTTTIKTNGTSGNYTDDQEGQGEWNLDSQSIVGAAGGAVGKLAFYMADLNAPGNTGLTKAFNKAVTDNTAKIINVSLGWCENDASADGTLDAEEAIFTTAAAQGQTFSVSSGDEGVYECNNRGYPDGANYSV
;
A
#
# COMPACT_ATOMS: atom_id res chain seq x y z
N PHE A 1 -9.50 17.77 -3.79
CA PHE A 1 -9.56 17.03 -5.08
C PHE A 1 -10.96 16.93 -5.65
N THR A 2 -11.91 16.27 -4.98
CA THR A 2 -13.26 15.98 -5.52
C THR A 2 -14.03 17.22 -5.97
N SER A 3 -14.16 18.23 -5.09
CA SER A 3 -14.83 19.50 -5.41
C SER A 3 -14.22 20.21 -6.62
N ASN A 4 -12.90 20.24 -6.71
CA ASN A 4 -12.16 20.88 -7.81
C ASN A 4 -12.39 20.17 -9.16
N ASN A 5 -12.83 18.91 -9.13
CA ASN A 5 -13.09 18.09 -10.33
C ASN A 5 -14.58 17.77 -10.52
N GLY A 6 -15.48 18.42 -9.79
CA GLY A 6 -16.93 18.22 -9.95
C GLY A 6 -17.47 16.88 -9.43
N TYR A 7 -16.70 16.15 -8.60
CA TYR A 7 -17.13 14.89 -8.00
C TYR A 7 -17.83 15.10 -6.66
N ALA A 8 -18.71 14.17 -6.29
CA ALA A 8 -19.30 14.10 -4.96
C ALA A 8 -18.21 13.87 -3.88
N ALA A 9 -18.53 14.22 -2.64
CA ALA A 9 -17.66 13.88 -1.51
C ALA A 9 -17.59 12.36 -1.34
N VAL A 10 -16.37 11.82 -1.21
CA VAL A 10 -16.13 10.39 -0.98
C VAL A 10 -16.07 10.15 0.52
N SER A 11 -16.78 9.13 1.00
CA SER A 11 -16.69 8.71 2.40
C SER A 11 -15.32 8.09 2.65
N THR A 12 -14.58 8.63 3.62
CA THR A 12 -13.27 8.13 4.02
C THR A 12 -13.30 7.60 5.45
N THR A 13 -12.47 6.61 5.75
CA THR A 13 -12.22 6.16 7.11
C THR A 13 -10.76 5.78 7.28
N THR A 14 -10.21 6.02 8.47
CA THR A 14 -8.88 5.57 8.85
C THR A 14 -9.00 4.40 9.83
N ILE A 15 -8.22 3.35 9.59
CA ILE A 15 -8.26 2.11 10.37
C ILE A 15 -6.88 1.91 10.99
N LYS A 16 -6.82 2.04 12.32
CA LYS A 16 -5.62 1.81 13.13
C LYS A 16 -5.42 0.31 13.32
N THR A 17 -4.41 -0.26 12.66
CA THR A 17 -4.26 -1.72 12.52
C THR A 17 -3.73 -2.42 13.78
N ASN A 18 -3.08 -1.67 14.68
CA ASN A 18 -2.64 -2.10 16.01
C ASN A 18 -3.43 -1.40 17.15
N GLY A 19 -4.70 -1.02 16.90
CA GLY A 19 -5.55 -0.36 17.88
C GLY A 19 -5.03 1.02 18.32
N THR A 20 -5.41 1.46 19.52
CA THR A 20 -5.00 2.78 20.07
C THR A 20 -3.56 2.83 20.57
N SER A 21 -2.90 1.69 20.69
CA SER A 21 -1.52 1.58 21.19
C SER A 21 -0.46 1.81 20.10
N GLY A 22 -0.84 1.73 18.83
CA GLY A 22 0.06 2.01 17.72
C GLY A 22 0.34 3.50 17.51
N ASN A 23 1.44 3.80 16.84
CA ASN A 23 1.78 5.13 16.38
C ASN A 23 1.29 5.34 14.94
N TYR A 24 0.47 6.38 14.75
CA TYR A 24 -0.08 6.80 13.46
C TYR A 24 0.05 8.31 13.33
N THR A 25 1.13 8.87 13.86
CA THR A 25 1.45 10.28 13.66
C THR A 25 1.53 10.57 12.18
N ASP A 26 0.97 11.71 11.80
CA ASP A 26 0.96 12.15 10.42
C ASP A 26 2.39 12.38 9.92
N ASP A 27 2.81 11.54 8.98
CA ASP A 27 4.05 11.75 8.24
C ASP A 27 3.73 12.69 7.07
N GLN A 28 4.24 13.92 7.15
CA GLN A 28 4.01 14.95 6.15
C GLN A 28 4.69 14.64 4.82
N GLU A 29 5.81 13.92 4.83
CA GLU A 29 6.55 13.54 3.63
C GLU A 29 5.81 12.41 2.88
N GLY A 30 5.26 11.45 3.63
CA GLY A 30 4.42 10.38 3.09
C GLY A 30 3.05 10.83 2.55
N GLN A 31 2.58 12.05 2.85
CA GLN A 31 1.26 12.53 2.36
C GLN A 31 1.17 12.56 0.84
N GLY A 32 2.29 12.74 0.14
CA GLY A 32 2.31 12.72 -1.32
C GLY A 32 1.74 11.42 -1.88
N GLU A 33 2.14 10.29 -1.29
CA GLU A 33 1.73 8.95 -1.70
C GLU A 33 0.23 8.72 -1.48
N TRP A 34 -0.25 8.96 -0.26
CA TRP A 34 -1.67 8.74 0.08
C TRP A 34 -2.60 9.68 -0.70
N ASN A 35 -2.13 10.90 -1.01
CA ASN A 35 -2.83 11.82 -1.90
C ASN A 35 -2.86 11.30 -3.33
N LEU A 36 -1.74 10.84 -3.87
CA LEU A 36 -1.66 10.28 -5.22
C LEU A 36 -2.60 9.08 -5.36
N ASP A 37 -2.52 8.13 -4.45
CA ASP A 37 -3.36 6.92 -4.41
C ASP A 37 -4.84 7.27 -4.39
N SER A 38 -5.27 8.01 -3.38
CA SER A 38 -6.69 8.29 -3.17
C SER A 38 -7.30 9.12 -4.30
N GLN A 39 -6.56 10.12 -4.80
CA GLN A 39 -7.05 10.99 -5.87
C GLN A 39 -7.07 10.28 -7.22
N SER A 40 -6.06 9.46 -7.52
CA SER A 40 -6.00 8.67 -8.75
C SER A 40 -7.09 7.61 -8.76
N ILE A 41 -7.32 6.89 -7.66
CA ILE A 41 -8.42 5.93 -7.52
C ILE A 41 -9.77 6.61 -7.76
N VAL A 42 -10.03 7.73 -7.10
CA VAL A 42 -11.30 8.45 -7.27
C VAL A 42 -11.45 8.97 -8.70
N GLY A 43 -10.38 9.51 -9.30
CA GLY A 43 -10.37 9.98 -10.67
C GLY A 43 -10.64 8.86 -11.69
N ALA A 44 -9.94 7.75 -11.58
CA ALA A 44 -10.09 6.57 -12.45
C ALA A 44 -11.48 5.92 -12.29
N ALA A 45 -12.06 5.96 -11.10
CA ALA A 45 -13.43 5.52 -10.84
C ALA A 45 -14.51 6.53 -11.28
N GLY A 46 -14.14 7.63 -11.95
CA GLY A 46 -15.07 8.66 -12.40
C GLY A 46 -15.80 9.38 -11.25
N GLY A 47 -15.16 9.46 -10.09
CA GLY A 47 -15.74 10.02 -8.86
C GLY A 47 -16.70 9.09 -8.12
N ALA A 48 -16.93 7.86 -8.62
CA ALA A 48 -17.93 6.94 -8.09
C ALA A 48 -17.31 5.84 -7.21
N VAL A 49 -16.71 6.24 -6.07
CA VAL A 49 -16.21 5.31 -5.06
C VAL A 49 -17.14 5.31 -3.86
N GLY A 50 -17.66 4.13 -3.48
CA GLY A 50 -18.60 4.03 -2.35
C GLY A 50 -17.97 4.42 -1.01
N LYS A 51 -16.74 3.97 -0.76
CA LYS A 51 -15.95 4.29 0.44
C LYS A 51 -14.46 4.08 0.16
N LEU A 52 -13.61 4.94 0.71
CA LEU A 52 -12.18 4.71 0.83
C LEU A 52 -11.83 4.38 2.29
N ALA A 53 -11.11 3.27 2.49
CA ALA A 53 -10.61 2.85 3.79
C ALA A 53 -9.09 2.88 3.77
N PHE A 54 -8.49 3.67 4.67
CA PHE A 54 -7.05 3.78 4.83
C PHE A 54 -6.61 2.88 5.99
N TYR A 55 -5.99 1.75 5.65
CA TYR A 55 -5.43 0.81 6.62
C TYR A 55 -4.04 1.26 7.03
N MET A 56 -3.95 1.88 8.21
CA MET A 56 -2.72 2.53 8.66
C MET A 56 -1.82 1.54 9.38
N ALA A 57 -0.60 1.34 8.87
CA ALA A 57 0.45 0.59 9.55
C ALA A 57 0.90 1.31 10.83
N ASP A 58 1.24 0.55 11.86
CA ASP A 58 1.82 1.09 13.10
C ASP A 58 3.30 1.41 12.89
N LEU A 59 3.67 2.69 12.98
CA LEU A 59 5.04 3.18 12.75
C LEU A 59 6.04 2.72 13.82
N ASN A 60 5.57 2.29 15.00
CA ASN A 60 6.44 1.78 16.07
C ASN A 60 6.61 0.26 16.03
N ALA A 61 5.94 -0.43 15.11
CA ALA A 61 6.07 -1.88 14.98
C ALA A 61 7.49 -2.25 14.50
N PRO A 62 8.10 -3.31 15.04
CA PRO A 62 9.45 -3.70 14.64
C PRO A 62 9.49 -4.26 13.22
N GLY A 63 10.54 -3.92 12.45
CA GLY A 63 10.71 -4.37 11.08
C GLY A 63 9.48 -4.06 10.22
N ASN A 64 9.08 -5.01 9.37
CA ASN A 64 7.91 -4.86 8.49
C ASN A 64 6.57 -5.23 9.14
N THR A 65 6.57 -5.59 10.43
CA THR A 65 5.36 -6.14 11.08
C THR A 65 4.19 -5.16 11.16
N GLY A 66 4.44 -3.85 11.10
CA GLY A 66 3.39 -2.83 11.02
C GLY A 66 2.63 -2.91 9.69
N LEU A 67 3.35 -3.06 8.58
CA LEU A 67 2.78 -3.18 7.24
C LEU A 67 2.09 -4.54 7.04
N THR A 68 2.73 -5.62 7.45
CA THR A 68 2.13 -6.97 7.42
C THR A 68 0.80 -7.02 8.19
N LYS A 69 0.71 -6.35 9.35
CA LYS A 69 -0.56 -6.22 10.08
C LYS A 69 -1.59 -5.38 9.34
N ALA A 70 -1.19 -4.35 8.60
CA ALA A 70 -2.11 -3.56 7.80
C ALA A 70 -2.74 -4.39 6.67
N PHE A 71 -1.92 -5.17 5.96
CA PHE A 71 -2.44 -6.13 4.97
C PHE A 71 -3.36 -7.15 5.62
N ASN A 72 -2.93 -7.79 6.72
CA ASN A 72 -3.76 -8.77 7.41
C ASN A 72 -5.10 -8.17 7.88
N LYS A 73 -5.11 -6.92 8.35
CA LYS A 73 -6.35 -6.26 8.78
C LYS A 73 -7.30 -5.96 7.61
N ALA A 74 -6.77 -5.53 6.47
CA ALA A 74 -7.56 -5.34 5.25
C ALA A 74 -8.17 -6.65 4.73
N VAL A 75 -7.40 -7.74 4.84
CA VAL A 75 -7.87 -9.09 4.47
C VAL A 75 -8.90 -9.62 5.44
N THR A 76 -8.63 -9.59 6.73
CA THR A 76 -9.54 -10.12 7.76
C THR A 76 -10.84 -9.35 7.89
N ASP A 77 -10.83 -8.03 7.68
CA ASP A 77 -12.07 -7.26 7.62
C ASP A 77 -12.94 -7.66 6.42
N ASN A 78 -12.31 -8.04 5.29
CA ASN A 78 -12.96 -8.46 4.05
C ASN A 78 -14.10 -7.51 3.59
N THR A 79 -13.96 -6.21 3.84
CA THR A 79 -14.95 -5.20 3.45
C THR A 79 -14.55 -4.44 2.18
N ALA A 80 -13.25 -4.27 1.93
CA ALA A 80 -12.73 -3.69 0.69
C ALA A 80 -12.58 -4.78 -0.38
N LYS A 81 -13.16 -4.57 -1.58
CA LYS A 81 -13.04 -5.51 -2.71
C LYS A 81 -11.75 -5.33 -3.50
N ILE A 82 -11.24 -4.10 -3.55
CA ILE A 82 -10.01 -3.74 -4.25
C ILE A 82 -9.14 -2.99 -3.24
N ILE A 83 -7.87 -3.38 -3.14
CA ILE A 83 -6.88 -2.82 -2.23
C ILE A 83 -5.70 -2.35 -3.07
N ASN A 84 -5.34 -1.07 -2.93
CA ASN A 84 -4.15 -0.49 -3.57
C ASN A 84 -2.95 -0.59 -2.61
N VAL A 85 -1.79 -0.94 -3.16
CA VAL A 85 -0.51 -0.95 -2.46
C VAL A 85 0.55 -0.32 -3.36
N SER A 86 0.73 1.00 -3.25
CA SER A 86 1.76 1.74 -3.99
C SER A 86 3.09 1.75 -3.23
N LEU A 87 3.51 0.58 -2.74
CA LEU A 87 4.72 0.41 -1.94
C LEU A 87 5.46 -0.84 -2.40
N GLY A 88 6.78 -0.82 -2.27
CA GLY A 88 7.63 -1.96 -2.60
C GLY A 88 9.07 -1.77 -2.11
N TRP A 89 9.77 -2.89 -2.01
CA TRP A 89 11.21 -2.96 -1.80
C TRP A 89 11.75 -4.29 -2.35
N CYS A 90 13.07 -4.47 -2.34
CA CYS A 90 13.75 -5.67 -2.81
C CYS A 90 13.20 -6.98 -2.19
N GLU A 91 12.78 -7.91 -3.04
CA GLU A 91 12.24 -9.22 -2.64
C GLU A 91 13.26 -10.09 -1.90
N ASN A 92 14.56 -9.94 -2.20
CA ASN A 92 15.61 -10.69 -1.48
C ASN A 92 15.69 -10.27 -0.02
N ASP A 93 15.49 -8.98 0.28
CA ASP A 93 15.49 -8.48 1.66
C ASP A 93 14.22 -8.95 2.40
N ALA A 94 13.06 -8.88 1.73
CA ALA A 94 11.80 -9.40 2.26
C ALA A 94 11.84 -10.92 2.50
N SER A 95 12.55 -11.67 1.66
CA SER A 95 12.76 -13.11 1.84
C SER A 95 13.72 -13.38 3.00
N ALA A 96 14.81 -12.61 3.11
CA ALA A 96 15.84 -12.80 4.13
C ALA A 96 15.33 -12.58 5.56
N ASP A 97 14.36 -11.69 5.75
CA ASP A 97 13.75 -11.41 7.07
C ASP A 97 12.42 -12.16 7.33
N GLY A 98 11.94 -12.92 6.35
CA GLY A 98 10.72 -13.72 6.43
C GLY A 98 9.41 -12.94 6.16
N THR A 99 9.49 -11.66 5.80
CA THR A 99 8.31 -10.85 5.46
C THR A 99 7.57 -11.42 4.24
N LEU A 100 8.31 -11.91 3.23
CA LEU A 100 7.73 -12.45 2.00
C LEU A 100 6.76 -13.60 2.29
N ASP A 101 7.18 -14.60 3.06
CA ASP A 101 6.34 -15.75 3.41
C ASP A 101 5.11 -15.36 4.24
N ALA A 102 5.28 -14.40 5.16
CA ALA A 102 4.19 -13.92 6.01
C ALA A 102 3.12 -13.18 5.20
N GLU A 103 3.53 -12.32 4.28
CA GLU A 103 2.62 -11.53 3.45
C GLU A 103 1.97 -12.37 2.33
N GLU A 104 2.70 -13.32 1.75
CA GLU A 104 2.17 -14.25 0.76
C GLU A 104 0.99 -15.07 1.30
N ALA A 105 1.06 -15.52 2.56
CA ALA A 105 -0.05 -16.22 3.21
C ALA A 105 -1.31 -15.34 3.35
N ILE A 106 -1.11 -14.04 3.61
CA ILE A 106 -2.19 -13.04 3.71
C ILE A 106 -2.81 -12.81 2.32
N PHE A 107 -1.99 -12.61 1.29
CA PHE A 107 -2.47 -12.38 -0.08
C PHE A 107 -3.14 -13.61 -0.68
N THR A 108 -2.64 -14.82 -0.38
CA THR A 108 -3.32 -16.07 -0.73
C THR A 108 -4.73 -16.13 -0.15
N THR A 109 -4.89 -15.73 1.11
CA THR A 109 -6.22 -15.65 1.75
C THR A 109 -7.11 -14.61 1.08
N ALA A 110 -6.56 -13.44 0.75
CA ALA A 110 -7.27 -12.38 0.04
C ALA A 110 -7.82 -12.86 -1.31
N ALA A 111 -6.97 -13.52 -2.11
CA ALA A 111 -7.34 -14.07 -3.41
C ALA A 111 -8.43 -15.14 -3.27
N ALA A 112 -8.30 -16.05 -2.29
CA ALA A 112 -9.28 -17.10 -2.04
C ALA A 112 -10.67 -16.56 -1.65
N GLN A 113 -10.74 -15.39 -1.00
CA GLN A 113 -12.01 -14.76 -0.62
C GLN A 113 -12.50 -13.67 -1.59
N GLY A 114 -11.84 -13.52 -2.75
CA GLY A 114 -12.26 -12.62 -3.82
C GLY A 114 -11.96 -11.14 -3.56
N GLN A 115 -10.92 -10.84 -2.79
CA GLN A 115 -10.31 -9.51 -2.78
C GLN A 115 -9.23 -9.42 -3.86
N THR A 116 -9.10 -8.24 -4.48
CA THR A 116 -8.04 -7.95 -5.44
C THR A 116 -7.04 -6.97 -4.81
N PHE A 117 -5.78 -7.39 -4.70
CA PHE A 117 -4.67 -6.49 -4.40
C PHE A 117 -4.04 -6.01 -5.71
N SER A 118 -3.86 -4.70 -5.84
CA SER A 118 -3.11 -4.05 -6.91
C SER A 118 -1.85 -3.47 -6.30
N VAL A 119 -0.68 -3.98 -6.70
CA VAL A 119 0.62 -3.61 -6.13
C VAL A 119 1.47 -2.95 -7.22
N SER A 120 2.16 -1.86 -6.91
CA SER A 120 3.10 -1.23 -7.84
C SER A 120 4.31 -2.14 -8.09
N SER A 121 4.85 -2.11 -9.31
CA SER A 121 5.98 -2.97 -9.70
C SER A 121 7.36 -2.45 -9.29
N GLY A 122 7.43 -1.27 -8.67
CA GLY A 122 8.67 -0.54 -8.39
C GLY A 122 8.97 0.56 -9.41
N ASP A 123 9.77 1.54 -8.99
CA ASP A 123 10.18 2.73 -9.77
C ASP A 123 11.68 2.69 -10.14
N GLU A 124 12.37 1.64 -9.72
CA GLU A 124 13.81 1.41 -9.87
C GLU A 124 14.16 0.61 -11.15
N GLY A 125 13.16 0.27 -11.97
CA GLY A 125 13.33 -0.56 -13.17
C GLY A 125 13.82 -1.97 -12.81
N VAL A 126 14.85 -2.46 -13.51
CA VAL A 126 15.41 -3.81 -13.26
C VAL A 126 16.38 -3.84 -12.07
N TYR A 127 16.61 -2.72 -11.38
CA TYR A 127 17.68 -2.56 -10.39
C TYR A 127 17.20 -2.38 -8.94
N GLU A 128 15.98 -2.82 -8.62
CA GLU A 128 15.37 -2.73 -7.29
C GLU A 128 16.34 -3.15 -6.16
N CYS A 129 16.91 -4.36 -6.28
CA CYS A 129 17.81 -4.92 -5.29
C CYS A 129 19.26 -4.40 -5.34
N ASN A 130 19.57 -3.47 -6.26
CA ASN A 130 20.89 -2.88 -6.40
C ASN A 130 20.92 -1.47 -5.81
N ASN A 131 20.71 -1.37 -4.49
CA ASN A 131 20.72 -0.12 -3.73
C ASN A 131 19.69 0.92 -4.21
N ARG A 132 18.51 0.46 -4.68
CA ARG A 132 17.47 1.31 -5.28
C ARG A 132 17.99 2.21 -6.40
N GLY A 133 19.02 1.74 -7.10
CA GLY A 133 19.75 2.52 -8.09
C GLY A 133 18.88 2.77 -9.30
N TYR A 134 18.54 4.03 -9.56
CA TYR A 134 18.07 4.42 -10.89
C TYR A 134 19.15 4.09 -11.91
N PRO A 135 18.81 3.52 -13.08
CA PRO A 135 19.75 3.48 -14.19
C PRO A 135 20.21 4.91 -14.48
N ASP A 136 21.50 5.20 -14.33
CA ASP A 136 22.09 6.52 -14.63
C ASP A 136 22.21 6.79 -16.15
N GLY A 137 21.74 5.83 -16.97
CA GLY A 137 21.82 5.87 -18.42
C GLY A 137 23.22 5.55 -18.99
N ALA A 138 24.23 5.33 -18.14
CA ALA A 138 25.61 5.11 -18.58
C ALA A 138 25.95 3.63 -18.73
N ASN A 139 25.33 2.73 -17.96
CA ASN A 139 25.59 1.29 -18.02
C ASN A 139 24.29 0.48 -17.98
N TYR A 140 23.77 0.12 -19.15
CA TYR A 140 22.77 -0.94 -19.25
C TYR A 140 23.50 -2.26 -19.53
N SER A 141 23.70 -3.08 -18.50
CA SER A 141 23.94 -4.51 -18.71
C SER A 141 22.64 -5.26 -18.48
N VAL A 142 22.19 -5.96 -19.53
CA VAL A 142 21.16 -7.01 -19.43
C VAL A 142 21.83 -8.31 -19.03
#